data_AF-A0A949ZHC2-F1
#
_entry.id   AF-A0A949ZHC2-F1
#
_cell.length_a   1.000
_cell.length_b   1.000
_cell.length_c   1.000
_cell.angle_alpha   90.00
_cell.angle_beta   90.00
_cell.angle_gamma   90.00
#
_symmetry.space_group_name_H-M   'P 1'
#
loop_
_entity.id
_entity.type
_entity.pdbx_description
1 polymer ?
#
loop_
_entity_poly.entity_id
_entity_poly.type
_entity_poly.pdbx_seq_one_letter_code
_entity_poly.pdbx_strand_id
1 'polypeptide(L)'
;AAKLWLTNIIVFALWFWELDRGGPDDRASSEHREPDFLFPQMVTPGCAPKGWGPRFFDYLYLAFTNSTAFSPTDTMPLTTWAKTLMLIEGLVSLLIVALVASRAVNILG
;
A
#
# COMPACT_ATOMS: atom_id res chain seq x y z
N ALA A 1 -19.76 1.83 -5.15
CA ALA A 1 -18.94 1.28 -4.06
C ALA A 1 -17.66 0.64 -4.60
N ALA A 2 -17.76 -0.55 -5.22
CA ALA A 2 -16.60 -1.31 -5.70
C ALA A 2 -15.63 -0.53 -6.59
N LYS A 3 -16.13 0.28 -7.55
CA LYS A 3 -15.28 1.11 -8.42
C LYS A 3 -14.45 2.14 -7.64
N LEU A 4 -15.08 2.89 -6.71
CA LEU A 4 -14.39 3.90 -5.90
C LEU A 4 -13.33 3.27 -5.00
N TRP A 5 -13.68 2.14 -4.39
CA TRP A 5 -12.76 1.39 -3.54
C TRP A 5 -11.56 0.82 -4.34
N LEU A 6 -11.81 0.25 -5.52
CA LEU A 6 -10.74 -0.23 -6.41
C LEU A 6 -9.83 0.93 -6.87
N THR A 7 -10.41 2.08 -7.24
CA THR A 7 -9.63 3.27 -7.61
C THR A 7 -8.76 3.74 -6.45
N ASN A 8 -9.27 3.74 -5.21
CA ASN A 8 -8.47 4.08 -4.02
C ASN A 8 -7.23 3.19 -3.91
N ILE A 9 -7.42 1.87 -4.00
CA ILE A 9 -6.32 0.89 -3.94
C ILE A 9 -5.28 1.15 -5.04
N ILE A 10 -5.71 1.36 -6.29
CA ILE A 10 -4.78 1.58 -7.40
C ILE A 10 -3.99 2.88 -7.22
N VAL A 11 -4.64 3.96 -6.78
CA VAL A 11 -3.98 5.25 -6.54
C VAL A 11 -2.93 5.13 -5.46
N PHE A 12 -3.26 4.51 -4.32
CA PHE A 12 -2.30 4.33 -3.23
C PHE A 12 -1.20 3.34 -3.57
N ALA A 13 -1.49 2.28 -4.32
CA ALA A 13 -0.47 1.36 -4.85
C ALA A 13 0.57 2.09 -5.72
N LEU A 14 0.11 2.99 -6.60
CA LEU A 14 0.99 3.83 -7.41
C LEU A 14 1.79 4.81 -6.55
N TRP A 15 1.18 5.45 -5.56
CA TRP A 15 1.91 6.34 -4.64
C TRP A 15 2.97 5.60 -3.83
N PHE A 16 2.65 4.44 -3.27
CA PHE A 16 3.66 3.65 -2.56
C PHE A 16 4.79 3.21 -3.48
N TRP A 17 4.47 2.78 -4.70
CA TRP A 17 5.47 2.40 -5.68
C TRP A 17 6.35 3.58 -6.11
N GLU A 18 5.78 4.74 -6.40
CA GLU A 18 6.51 5.89 -6.91
C GLU A 18 7.37 6.58 -5.84
N LEU A 19 6.98 6.46 -4.57
CA LEU A 19 7.65 7.19 -3.48
C LEU A 19 8.68 6.33 -2.74
N ASP A 20 8.50 5.01 -2.71
CA ASP A 20 9.43 4.12 -2.01
C ASP A 20 10.83 4.17 -2.64
N ARG A 21 11.84 4.34 -1.77
CA ARG A 21 13.28 4.40 -2.12
C ARG A 21 13.63 5.49 -3.14
N GLY A 22 12.84 6.56 -3.21
CA GLY A 22 13.05 7.66 -4.18
C GLY A 22 12.43 7.41 -5.56
N GLY A 23 11.75 6.27 -5.74
CA GLY A 23 11.01 5.93 -6.95
C GLY A 23 11.58 4.75 -7.73
N PRO A 24 11.00 4.44 -8.90
CA PRO A 24 11.38 3.26 -9.70
C PRO A 24 12.80 3.38 -10.26
N ASP A 25 13.19 4.58 -10.68
CA ASP A 25 14.49 4.85 -11.29
C ASP A 25 15.63 4.75 -10.28
N ASP A 26 15.47 5.36 -9.10
CA ASP A 26 16.45 5.28 -8.02
C ASP A 26 16.60 3.85 -7.51
N ARG A 27 15.52 3.05 -7.48
CA ARG A 27 15.55 1.63 -7.08
C ARG A 27 16.35 0.71 -8.00
N ALA A 28 16.53 1.09 -9.27
CA ALA A 28 17.34 0.33 -10.20
C ALA A 28 18.85 0.63 -10.07
N SER A 29 19.20 1.71 -9.37
CA SER A 29 20.59 2.10 -9.11
C SER A 29 21.22 1.27 -7.98
N SER A 30 22.54 1.11 -7.98
CA SER A 30 23.27 0.45 -6.87
C SER A 30 23.34 1.30 -5.59
N GLU A 31 23.05 2.60 -5.67
CA GLU A 31 23.04 3.56 -4.56
C GLU A 31 21.60 4.02 -4.23
N HIS A 32 20.65 3.08 -4.27
CA HIS A 32 19.27 3.35 -3.90
C HIS A 32 19.15 3.82 -2.44
N ARG A 33 18.27 4.81 -2.21
CA ARG A 33 17.91 5.34 -0.88
C ARG A 33 17.42 4.23 0.06
N GLU A 34 17.53 4.48 1.35
CA GLU A 34 16.93 3.64 2.39
C GLU A 34 15.43 3.37 2.11
N PRO A 35 14.95 2.13 2.38
CA PRO A 35 13.57 1.74 2.13
C PRO A 35 12.55 2.53 2.96
N ASP A 36 11.44 2.92 2.34
CA ASP A 36 10.27 3.46 3.02
C ASP A 36 9.36 2.34 3.52
N PHE A 37 9.38 1.18 2.85
CA PHE A 37 8.67 -0.03 3.26
C PHE A 37 9.62 -1.23 3.44
N LEU A 38 9.47 -1.92 4.56
CA LEU A 38 10.18 -3.15 4.87
C LEU A 38 9.33 -4.35 4.50
N PHE A 39 9.65 -5.00 3.39
CA PHE A 39 8.97 -6.22 2.95
C PHE A 39 9.59 -7.47 3.62
N PRO A 40 8.81 -8.53 3.87
CA PRO A 40 9.31 -9.77 4.50
C PRO A 40 10.53 -10.39 3.82
N GLN A 41 10.58 -10.30 2.49
CA GLN A 41 11.66 -10.83 1.65
C GLN A 41 13.00 -10.11 1.90
N MET A 42 12.98 -8.90 2.48
CA MET A 42 14.20 -8.16 2.83
C MET A 42 14.86 -8.65 4.11
N VAL A 43 14.08 -9.21 5.03
CA VAL A 43 14.54 -9.58 6.38
C VAL A 43 14.53 -11.07 6.65
N THR A 44 13.84 -11.85 5.82
CA THR A 44 13.73 -13.30 5.99
C THR A 44 14.75 -14.02 5.11
N PRO A 45 15.83 -14.59 5.68
CA PRO A 45 16.87 -15.26 4.90
C PRO A 45 16.31 -16.43 4.10
N GLY A 46 16.66 -16.53 2.82
CA GLY A 46 16.22 -17.62 1.94
C GLY A 46 14.82 -17.47 1.35
N CYS A 47 14.06 -16.44 1.72
CA CYS A 47 12.72 -16.19 1.18
C CYS A 47 12.71 -15.19 -0.01
N ALA A 48 13.84 -14.61 -0.37
CA ALA A 48 14.00 -13.73 -1.53
C ALA A 48 14.76 -14.44 -2.66
N PRO A 49 14.25 -14.42 -3.91
CA PRO A 49 15.03 -14.76 -5.09
C PRO A 49 16.31 -13.91 -5.22
N LYS A 50 17.32 -14.42 -5.95
CA LYS A 50 18.53 -13.62 -6.26
C LYS A 50 18.14 -12.36 -7.05
N GLY A 51 18.60 -11.20 -6.59
CA GLY A 51 18.27 -9.91 -7.20
C GLY A 51 16.82 -9.48 -6.99
N TRP A 52 16.14 -10.02 -5.98
CA TRP A 52 14.81 -9.58 -5.63
C TRP A 52 14.79 -8.10 -5.21
N GLY A 53 13.77 -7.40 -5.67
CA GLY A 53 13.40 -6.07 -5.23
C GLY A 53 11.88 -5.92 -5.34
N PRO A 54 11.28 -5.03 -4.55
CA PRO A 54 9.83 -4.84 -4.54
C PRO A 54 9.35 -4.31 -5.90
N ARG A 55 8.39 -5.00 -6.50
CA ARG A 55 7.75 -4.66 -7.77
C ARG A 55 6.39 -4.02 -7.51
N PHE A 56 5.81 -3.40 -8.53
CA PHE A 56 4.50 -2.75 -8.43
C PHE A 56 3.43 -3.63 -7.75
N PHE A 57 3.41 -4.93 -8.05
CA PHE A 57 2.43 -5.85 -7.46
C PHE A 57 2.57 -6.00 -5.94
N ASP A 58 3.79 -5.88 -5.39
CA ASP A 58 4.01 -5.90 -3.94
C ASP A 58 3.37 -4.67 -3.27
N TYR A 59 3.42 -3.51 -3.92
CA TYR A 59 2.74 -2.28 -3.46
C TYR A 59 1.22 -2.32 -3.68
N LEU A 60 0.75 -3.00 -4.73
CA LEU A 60 -0.68 -3.24 -4.93
C LEU A 60 -1.27 -4.14 -3.85
N TYR A 61 -0.55 -5.19 -3.49
CA TYR A 61 -0.90 -6.05 -2.36
C TYR A 61 -0.89 -5.27 -1.04
N LEU A 62 0.13 -4.44 -0.82
CA LEU A 62 0.20 -3.54 0.34
C LEU A 62 -1.02 -2.61 0.42
N ALA A 63 -1.34 -1.89 -0.65
CA ALA A 63 -2.50 -0.99 -0.71
C ALA A 63 -3.83 -1.73 -0.50
N PHE A 64 -4.01 -2.88 -1.14
CA PHE A 64 -5.20 -3.71 -0.94
C PHE A 64 -5.38 -4.11 0.53
N THR A 65 -4.32 -4.62 1.15
CA THR A 65 -4.38 -5.12 2.54
C THR A 65 -4.50 -3.97 3.55
N ASN A 66 -3.89 -2.81 3.28
CA ASN A 66 -4.04 -1.61 4.09
C ASN A 66 -5.46 -1.01 3.97
N SER A 67 -6.02 -0.96 2.76
CA SER A 67 -7.39 -0.46 2.51
C SER A 67 -8.48 -1.35 3.12
N THR A 68 -8.27 -2.66 3.17
CA THR A 68 -9.21 -3.61 3.78
C THR A 68 -9.09 -3.71 5.29
N ALA A 69 -7.98 -3.25 5.87
CA ALA A 69 -7.57 -3.55 7.25
C ALA A 69 -7.55 -5.06 7.58
N PHE A 70 -7.55 -5.92 6.55
CA PHE A 70 -7.39 -7.37 6.65
C PHE A 70 -6.03 -7.72 6.03
N SER A 71 -4.98 -7.68 6.85
CA SER A 71 -3.60 -7.93 6.43
C SER A 71 -2.88 -8.83 7.43
N PRO A 72 -1.94 -9.68 6.99
CA PRO A 72 -0.97 -10.32 7.87
C PRO A 72 0.03 -9.33 8.52
N THR A 73 -0.01 -8.02 8.24
CA THR A 73 0.94 -7.02 8.75
C THR A 73 2.39 -7.42 8.47
N ASP A 74 2.64 -7.82 7.24
CA ASP A 74 3.91 -8.36 6.79
C ASP A 74 4.87 -7.26 6.30
N THR A 75 4.33 -6.15 5.77
CA THR A 75 5.12 -5.01 5.30
C THR A 75 5.06 -3.84 6.29
N MET A 76 6.21 -3.40 6.81
CA MET A 76 6.27 -2.31 7.79
C MET A 76 6.63 -0.96 7.16
N PRO A 77 5.88 0.13 7.44
CA PRO A 77 6.28 1.48 7.03
C PRO A 77 7.41 2.00 7.93
N LEU A 78 8.56 2.29 7.33
CA LEU A 78 9.76 2.75 8.04
C LEU A 78 9.77 4.28 8.19
N THR A 79 9.51 5.00 7.11
CA THR A 79 9.59 6.47 7.09
C THR A 79 8.28 7.14 7.52
N THR A 80 8.37 8.40 7.96
CA THR A 80 7.20 9.19 8.34
C THR A 80 6.21 9.33 7.19
N TRP A 81 6.70 9.53 5.96
CA TRP A 81 5.85 9.63 4.78
C TRP A 81 5.08 8.33 4.49
N ALA A 82 5.74 7.17 4.58
CA ALA A 82 5.07 5.88 4.44
C ALA A 82 3.95 5.70 5.49
N LYS A 83 4.23 6.05 6.75
CA LYS A 83 3.24 6.01 7.84
C LYS A 83 2.05 6.93 7.57
N THR A 84 2.31 8.16 7.12
CA THR A 84 1.25 9.12 6.79
C THR A 84 0.40 8.66 5.62
N LEU A 85 1.00 8.14 4.54
CA LEU A 85 0.22 7.64 3.40
C LEU A 85 -0.64 6.43 3.77
N MET A 86 -0.10 5.49 4.54
CA MET A 86 -0.88 4.35 5.04
C MET A 86 -2.07 4.81 5.92
N LEU A 87 -1.84 5.81 6.79
CA LEU A 87 -2.90 6.40 7.60
C LEU A 87 -4.00 7.03 6.74
N ILE A 88 -3.63 7.82 5.72
CA ILE A 88 -4.59 8.48 4.84
C ILE A 88 -5.39 7.44 4.05
N GLU A 89 -4.75 6.42 3.49
CA GLU A 89 -5.46 5.35 2.76
C GLU A 89 -6.50 4.64 3.64
N GLY A 90 -6.14 4.34 4.88
CA GLY A 90 -7.07 3.74 5.85
C GLY A 90 -8.27 4.64 6.12
N LEU A 91 -8.04 5.95 6.36
CA LEU A 91 -9.12 6.92 6.58
C LEU A 91 -10.04 7.05 5.36
N VAL A 92 -9.48 7.13 4.15
CA VAL A 92 -10.27 7.20 2.90
C VAL A 92 -11.08 5.93 2.72
N SER A 93 -10.50 4.77 3.01
CA SER A 93 -11.19 3.48 2.92
C SER A 93 -12.38 3.41 3.88
N LEU A 94 -12.22 3.84 5.13
CA LEU A 94 -13.30 3.93 6.11
C LEU A 94 -14.42 4.89 5.66
N LEU A 95 -14.06 6.05 5.09
CA LEU A 95 -15.04 7.01 4.56
C LEU A 95 -15.84 6.42 3.39
N ILE A 96 -15.18 5.68 2.48
CA ILE A 96 -15.87 4.99 1.37
C ILE A 96 -16.88 3.99 1.93
N VAL A 97 -16.50 3.18 2.93
CA VAL A 97 -17.39 2.19 3.55
C VAL A 97 -18.56 2.88 4.25
N ALA A 98 -18.31 3.91 5.05
CA ALA A 98 -19.34 4.67 5.77
C ALA A 98 -20.35 5.33 4.81
N LEU A 99 -19.87 5.93 3.72
CA LEU A 99 -20.73 6.54 2.70
C LEU A 99 -21.61 5.49 2.01
N VAL A 100 -21.06 4.31 1.71
CA VAL A 100 -21.81 3.22 1.09
C VAL A 100 -22.88 2.68 2.04
N ALA A 101 -22.56 2.50 3.32
CA ALA A 101 -23.52 2.08 4.34
C ALA A 101 -24.65 3.10 4.50
N SER A 102 -24.31 4.40 4.60
CA SER A 102 -25.29 5.48 4.69
C SER A 102 -26.24 5.50 3.48
N ARG A 103 -25.70 5.34 2.25
CA ARG A 103 -26.53 5.25 1.04
C ARG A 103 -27.43 4.02 1.02
N ALA A 104 -26.94 2.87 1.47
CA ALA A 104 -27.74 1.65 1.51
C ALA A 104 -28.94 1.79 2.45
N VAL A 105 -28.73 2.38 3.64
CA VAL A 105 -29.80 2.66 4.59
C VAL A 105 -30.84 3.62 4.01
N ASN A 106 -30.40 4.70 3.35
CA ASN A 106 -31.29 5.71 2.77
C ASN A 106 -32.11 5.21 1.56
N ILE A 107 -31.76 4.08 0.95
CA ILE A 107 -32.51 3.49 -0.18
C ILE A 107 -33.52 2.43 0.31
N LEU A 108 -33.28 1.84 1.48
CA LEU A 108 -34.12 0.78 2.05
C LEU A 108 -35.16 1.27 3.06
N GLY A 109 -35.00 2.50 3.58
CA GLY A 109 -35.98 3.20 4.43
C GLY A 109 -36.76 4.23 3.64
#